data_AF-A0A5B1AF80-F1
#
_entry.id   AF-A0A5B1AF80-F1
#
_cell.length_a   1.000
_cell.length_b   1.000
_cell.length_c   1.000
_cell.angle_alpha   90.00
_cell.angle_beta   90.00
_cell.angle_gamma   90.00
#
_symmetry.space_group_name_H-M   'P 1'
#
loop_
_entity.id
_entity.type
_entity.pdbx_description
1 polymer ?
#
loop_
_entity_poly.entity_id
_entity_poly.type
_entity_poly.pdbx_seq_one_letter_code
_entity_poly.pdbx_strand_id
1 'polypeptide(L)'
;YLDAASDGAWGKGVGKAFKGGVGEGAKGNDGTSAAIKNTEGSITYNEWSFAQAQNLNMAKIVTAASPEAVAISADSVGKTIAGATIMG
;
A
#
# COMPACT_ATOMS: atom_id res chain seq x y z
N TYR A 1 -11.26 2.12 -5.13
CA TYR A 1 -10.26 1.09 -5.48
C TYR A 1 -10.76 -0.30 -5.17
N LEU A 2 -10.90 -0.71 -3.89
CA LEU A 2 -11.32 -2.08 -3.52
C LEU A 2 -12.60 -2.56 -4.25
N ASP A 3 -13.62 -1.70 -4.33
CA ASP A 3 -14.86 -2.02 -5.05
C ASP A 3 -14.64 -2.29 -6.56
N ALA A 4 -13.70 -1.59 -7.19
CA ALA A 4 -13.37 -1.75 -8.62
C ALA A 4 -12.35 -2.88 -8.89
N ALA A 5 -11.45 -3.16 -7.94
CA ALA A 5 -10.32 -4.07 -8.12
C ALA A 5 -10.57 -5.49 -7.58
N SER A 6 -11.69 -5.72 -6.88
CA SER A 6 -11.95 -6.98 -6.16
C SER A 6 -12.69 -8.04 -6.96
N ASP A 7 -13.01 -7.80 -8.22
CA ASP A 7 -13.83 -8.71 -9.06
C ASP A 7 -15.13 -9.15 -8.35
N GLY A 8 -15.78 -8.20 -7.67
CA GLY A 8 -17.03 -8.43 -6.93
C GLY A 8 -16.86 -8.98 -5.50
N ALA A 9 -15.65 -9.35 -5.07
CA ALA A 9 -15.42 -9.90 -3.74
C ALA A 9 -15.63 -8.87 -2.59
N TRP A 10 -15.46 -7.57 -2.85
CA TRP A 10 -15.61 -6.54 -1.82
C TRP A 10 -17.08 -6.27 -1.46
N GLY A 11 -17.88 -5.81 -2.41
CA GLY A 11 -19.32 -5.60 -2.23
C GLY A 11 -19.73 -4.63 -1.10
N LYS A 12 -18.81 -3.83 -0.53
CA LYS A 12 -19.09 -2.86 0.54
C LYS A 12 -19.12 -1.40 0.08
N GLY A 13 -19.01 -1.17 -1.24
CA GLY A 13 -19.01 0.16 -1.83
C GLY A 13 -17.72 0.96 -1.57
N VAL A 14 -17.78 2.27 -1.83
CA VAL A 14 -16.64 3.19 -1.72
C VAL A 14 -16.72 4.06 -0.45
N GLY A 15 -15.57 4.44 0.11
CA GLY A 15 -15.50 5.33 1.26
C GLY A 15 -14.15 5.33 1.99
N LYS A 16 -14.01 6.21 2.99
CA LYS A 16 -12.80 6.31 3.84
C LYS A 16 -12.80 5.35 5.03
N ALA A 17 -13.98 4.86 5.43
CA ALA A 17 -14.11 3.89 6.49
C ALA A 17 -13.92 2.48 5.93
N PHE A 18 -13.05 1.68 6.56
CA PHE A 18 -12.92 0.26 6.24
C PHE A 18 -14.14 -0.49 6.78
N LYS A 19 -14.83 -1.25 5.91
CA LYS A 19 -16.12 -1.91 6.22
C LYS A 19 -16.03 -3.45 6.27
N GLY A 20 -14.84 -4.03 6.40
CA GLY A 20 -14.67 -5.29 7.14
C GLY A 20 -14.13 -6.53 6.41
N GLY A 21 -14.52 -7.69 6.97
CA GLY A 21 -14.07 -9.06 6.69
C GLY A 21 -13.10 -9.58 7.77
N VAL A 22 -11.86 -9.82 7.35
CA VAL A 22 -10.70 -10.14 8.18
C VAL A 22 -9.72 -8.97 8.01
N GLY A 23 -9.28 -8.37 9.12
CA GLY A 23 -8.37 -7.22 9.12
C GLY A 23 -8.90 -6.03 9.93
N GLU A 24 -7.98 -5.24 10.48
CA GLU A 24 -8.27 -4.10 11.34
C GLU A 24 -8.09 -2.78 10.57
N GLY A 25 -9.07 -1.89 10.68
CA GLY A 25 -8.99 -0.55 10.09
C GLY A 25 -8.51 0.47 11.11
N ALA A 26 -7.54 1.31 10.73
CA ALA A 26 -7.10 2.45 11.54
C ALA A 26 -7.18 3.76 10.75
N LYS A 27 -7.18 4.89 11.47
CA LYS A 27 -7.40 6.21 10.88
C LYS A 27 -6.17 6.70 10.10
N GLY A 28 -6.24 6.63 8.77
CA GLY A 28 -5.22 7.19 7.87
C GLY A 28 -3.86 6.49 7.97
N ASN A 29 -2.84 7.05 7.30
CA ASN A 29 -1.49 6.49 7.31
C ASN A 29 -0.84 6.49 8.69
N ASP A 30 -1.02 7.56 9.48
CA ASP A 30 -0.54 7.62 10.87
C ASP A 30 -1.09 6.47 11.71
N GLY A 31 -2.42 6.29 11.70
CA GLY A 31 -3.06 5.27 12.52
C GLY A 31 -2.68 3.85 12.09
N THR A 32 -2.67 3.58 10.78
CA THR A 32 -2.35 2.24 10.25
C THR A 32 -0.87 1.87 10.41
N SER A 33 0.05 2.82 10.22
CA SER A 33 1.49 2.57 10.44
C SER A 33 1.83 2.37 11.93
N ALA A 34 1.19 3.11 12.83
CA ALA A 34 1.32 2.91 14.27
C ALA A 34 0.70 1.59 14.74
N ALA A 35 -0.44 1.17 14.15
CA ALA A 35 -1.09 -0.09 14.46
C ALA A 35 -0.18 -1.28 14.12
N ILE A 36 0.33 -1.35 12.87
CA ILE A 36 1.13 -2.51 12.45
C ILE A 36 2.46 -2.63 13.21
N LYS A 37 3.05 -1.51 13.64
CA LYS A 37 4.25 -1.52 14.48
C LYS A 37 4.06 -2.32 15.77
N ASN A 38 2.85 -2.31 16.31
CA ASN A 38 2.47 -2.98 17.55
C ASN A 38 1.77 -4.32 17.33
N THR A 39 1.66 -4.78 16.08
CA THR A 39 0.98 -6.04 15.74
C THR A 39 1.93 -6.93 14.96
N GLU A 40 2.57 -7.87 15.67
CA GLU A 40 3.46 -8.85 15.05
C GLU A 40 2.73 -9.67 13.97
N GLY A 41 3.41 -9.93 12.85
CA GLY A 41 2.84 -10.66 11.72
C GLY A 41 1.79 -9.89 10.90
N SER A 42 1.53 -8.62 11.20
CA SER A 42 0.60 -7.80 10.42
C SER A 42 1.20 -7.32 9.10
N ILE A 43 0.31 -6.97 8.16
CA ILE A 43 0.64 -6.36 6.87
C ILE A 43 -0.34 -5.23 6.58
N THR A 44 0.15 -4.14 6.00
CA THR A 44 -0.66 -3.00 5.57
C THR A 44 -0.06 -2.37 4.31
N TYR A 45 -0.76 -1.39 3.75
CA TYR A 45 -0.26 -0.50 2.70
C TYR A 45 -0.25 0.92 3.25
N ASN A 46 0.90 1.59 3.17
CA ASN A 46 1.06 2.97 3.62
C ASN A 46 1.86 3.78 2.62
N GLU A 47 1.66 5.10 2.66
CA GLU A 47 2.58 6.02 2.01
C GLU A 47 3.98 5.90 2.66
N TRP A 48 5.01 5.97 1.82
CA TRP A 48 6.39 5.65 2.15
C TRP A 48 6.96 6.44 3.33
N SER A 49 6.65 7.73 3.44
CA SER A 49 7.18 8.58 4.52
C SER A 49 6.72 8.12 5.91
N PHE A 50 5.48 7.62 6.04
CA PHE A 50 4.94 7.12 7.30
C PHE A 50 5.60 5.79 7.70
N ALA A 51 5.88 4.92 6.73
CA ALA A 51 6.63 3.69 6.97
C ALA A 51 8.06 3.97 7.47
N GLN A 52 8.73 4.96 6.85
CA GLN A 52 10.05 5.41 7.31
C GLN A 52 9.99 6.03 8.72
N ALA A 53 9.03 6.93 8.97
CA ALA A 53 8.88 7.59 10.26
C ALA A 53 8.65 6.58 11.42
N GLN A 54 7.91 5.50 11.14
CA GLN A 54 7.67 4.44 12.11
C GLN A 54 8.78 3.39 12.19
N ASN A 55 9.79 3.45 11.30
CA ASN A 55 10.86 2.44 11.12
C ASN A 55 10.30 1.05 10.82
N LEU A 56 9.33 0.97 9.91
CA LEU A 56 8.69 -0.28 9.51
C LEU A 56 9.51 -1.02 8.46
N ASN A 57 9.49 -2.35 8.55
CA ASN A 57 9.99 -3.20 7.48
C ASN A 57 9.08 -3.06 6.25
N MET A 58 9.69 -2.87 5.08
CA MET A 58 8.97 -2.69 3.81
C MET A 58 9.27 -3.85 2.88
N ALA A 59 8.21 -4.43 2.31
CA ALA A 59 8.36 -5.49 1.32
C ALA A 59 8.96 -4.96 0.01
N LYS A 60 9.77 -5.79 -0.64
CA LYS A 60 10.13 -5.59 -2.05
C LYS A 60 8.99 -6.13 -2.92
N ILE A 61 8.68 -5.44 -4.01
CA ILE A 61 7.55 -5.77 -4.88
C ILE A 61 8.09 -6.20 -6.24
N VAL A 62 7.65 -7.36 -6.72
CA VAL A 62 7.87 -7.79 -8.11
C VAL A 62 6.92 -6.98 -9.00
N THR A 63 7.45 -6.40 -10.07
CA THR A 63 6.67 -5.52 -10.96
C THR A 63 6.55 -6.14 -12.35
N ALA A 64 5.65 -5.63 -13.18
CA ALA A 64 5.53 -6.10 -14.57
C ALA A 64 6.80 -5.87 -15.40
N ALA A 65 7.72 -5.01 -14.95
CA ALA A 65 8.95 -4.71 -15.66
C ALA A 65 10.01 -5.83 -15.56
N SER A 66 10.00 -6.64 -14.48
CA SER A 66 10.98 -7.70 -14.24
C SER A 66 10.50 -8.67 -13.15
N PRO A 67 10.87 -9.97 -13.21
CA PRO A 67 10.64 -10.92 -12.11
C PRO A 67 11.42 -10.61 -10.84
N GLU A 68 12.39 -9.68 -10.89
CA GLU A 68 13.16 -9.27 -9.71
C GLU A 68 12.35 -8.34 -8.80
N ALA A 69 12.37 -8.62 -7.50
CA ALA A 69 11.68 -7.80 -6.50
C ALA A 69 12.45 -6.50 -6.23
N VAL A 70 11.77 -5.36 -6.41
CA VAL A 70 12.36 -4.03 -6.27
C VAL A 70 11.92 -3.40 -4.95
N ALA A 71 12.86 -2.78 -4.22
CA ALA A 71 12.56 -2.01 -3.02
C ALA A 71 12.00 -0.63 -3.39
N ILE A 72 11.12 -0.09 -2.54
CA ILE A 72 10.73 1.32 -2.64
C ILE A 72 11.91 2.23 -2.30
N SER A 73 12.21 3.16 -3.20
CA SER A 73 13.27 4.17 -3.05
C SER A 73 12.97 5.35 -3.98
N ALA A 74 13.65 6.48 -3.77
CA ALA A 74 13.54 7.61 -4.68
C ALA A 74 13.88 7.23 -6.14
N ASP A 75 14.86 6.34 -6.35
CA ASP A 75 15.25 5.86 -7.68
C ASP A 75 14.17 4.98 -8.33
N SER A 76 13.62 4.00 -7.60
CA SER A 76 12.58 3.12 -8.16
C SER A 76 11.27 3.86 -8.46
N VAL A 77 10.92 4.84 -7.61
CA VAL A 77 9.79 5.76 -7.86
C VAL A 77 10.08 6.66 -9.05
N GLY A 78 11.29 7.24 -9.14
CA GLY A 78 11.70 8.09 -10.27
C GLY A 78 11.61 7.38 -11.62
N LYS A 79 12.07 6.13 -11.69
CA LYS A 79 11.93 5.27 -12.90
C LYS A 79 10.48 5.03 -13.28
N THR A 80 9.62 4.81 -12.29
CA THR A 80 8.18 4.60 -12.53
C THR A 80 7.53 5.84 -13.14
N ILE A 81 7.85 7.04 -12.62
CA ILE A 81 7.35 8.31 -13.15
C ILE A 81 7.88 8.56 -14.56
N ALA A 82 9.17 8.34 -14.79
CA ALA A 82 9.80 8.54 -16.10
C ALA A 82 9.23 7.61 -17.20
N GLY A 83 8.79 6.40 -16.83
CA GLY A 83 8.16 5.45 -17.74
C GLY A 83 6.65 5.65 -17.92
N ALA A 84 6.01 6.54 -17.17
CA ALA A 84 4.58 6.76 -17.24
C ALA A 84 4.21 7.53 -18.52
N THR A 85 3.27 7.01 -19.29
CA THR A 85 2.69 7.75 -20.42
C THR A 85 1.69 8.77 -19.90
N ILE A 86 1.95 10.06 -20.10
CA ILE A 86 0.99 11.12 -19.78
C ILE A 86 -0.04 11.18 -20.91
N MET A 87 -1.26 10.75 -20.63
CA MET A 87 -2.41 11.01 -21.50
C MET A 87 -3.13 12.25 -20.97
N GLY A 88 -3.17 13.29 -21.80
CA GLY A 88 -3.91 14.54 -21.57
C GLY A 88 -5.21 14.58 -22.36
#